data_AF-A0A0S2VZZ7-F1
#
_entry.id   AF-A0A0S2VZZ7-F1
#
_cell.length_a   1.000
_cell.length_b   1.000
_cell.length_c   1.000
_cell.angle_alpha   90.00
_cell.angle_beta   90.00
_cell.angle_gamma   90.00
#
_symmetry.space_group_name_H-M   'P 1'
#
loop_
_entity.id
_entity.type
_entity.pdbx_description
1 polymer ?
#
loop_
_entity_poly.entity_id
_entity_poly.type
_entity_poly.pdbx_seq_one_letter_code
_entity_poly.pdbx_strand_id
1 'polypeptide(L)'
;MEYCFSDGVHLDFSQWDPRKIIHADDIRRVLDQMEYQLKPLDIVLLESGAAPHFGQPDYTSYGAGVSEEATVWLMEQGIKVVGTDSFTWDMPFALAAEQYREKRDNRMIWEGHFAGRRGEYYQMEKLTNLDQLPGYGFKVICFPVKLKGASAGWTRAVALLDQ
;
A
#
# COMPACT_ATOMS: atom_id res chain seq x y z
N MET A 1 15.06 9.44 -7.43
CA MET A 1 14.61 9.71 -6.04
C MET A 1 13.58 10.83 -5.94
N GLU A 2 13.22 11.51 -7.04
CA GLU A 2 12.12 12.50 -7.06
C GLU A 2 10.79 11.88 -6.59
N TYR A 3 10.55 10.61 -6.90
CA TYR A 3 9.41 9.83 -6.44
C TYR A 3 9.34 9.57 -4.92
N CYS A 4 10.37 9.91 -4.14
CA CYS A 4 10.35 9.80 -2.67
C CYS A 4 9.94 11.11 -1.96
N PHE A 5 9.66 12.17 -2.73
CA PHE A 5 9.09 13.41 -2.21
C PHE A 5 8.07 13.97 -3.23
N SER A 6 6.80 13.69 -2.99
CA SER A 6 5.72 14.05 -3.91
C SER A 6 4.40 14.25 -3.17
N ASP A 7 3.34 14.54 -3.92
CA ASP A 7 1.99 14.67 -3.37
C ASP A 7 1.48 13.32 -2.87
N GLY A 8 0.82 13.34 -1.72
CA GLY A 8 0.20 12.17 -1.10
C GLY A 8 -1.26 12.03 -1.48
N VAL A 9 -1.69 10.79 -1.67
CA VAL A 9 -3.08 10.40 -1.86
C VAL A 9 -3.39 9.30 -0.85
N HIS A 10 -4.29 9.58 0.10
CA HIS A 10 -4.74 8.64 1.12
C HIS A 10 -6.06 8.02 0.70
N LEU A 11 -6.08 6.69 0.66
CA LEU A 11 -7.26 5.90 0.33
C LEU A 11 -7.64 5.09 1.56
N ASP A 12 -8.83 5.37 2.11
CA ASP A 12 -9.32 4.75 3.34
C ASP A 12 -10.13 3.46 3.05
N PHE A 13 -9.58 2.34 3.50
CA PHE A 13 -10.20 1.01 3.50
C PHE A 13 -10.31 0.46 4.94
N SER A 14 -10.10 1.28 5.97
CA SER A 14 -10.00 0.86 7.37
C SER A 14 -11.26 0.17 7.89
N GLN A 15 -12.42 0.52 7.33
CA GLN A 15 -13.73 -0.03 7.70
C GLN A 15 -14.17 -1.21 6.83
N TRP A 16 -13.34 -1.64 5.87
CA TRP A 16 -13.66 -2.77 5.01
C TRP A 16 -13.29 -4.09 5.71
N ASP A 17 -13.72 -5.21 5.13
CA ASP A 17 -13.31 -6.52 5.63
C ASP A 17 -11.77 -6.61 5.62
N PRO A 18 -11.12 -6.81 6.79
CA PRO A 18 -9.65 -6.90 6.89
C PRO A 18 -9.07 -8.11 6.16
N ARG A 19 -9.91 -9.02 5.64
CA ARG A 19 -9.50 -10.16 4.81
C ARG A 19 -9.82 -9.93 3.33
N LYS A 20 -10.33 -8.76 2.95
CA LYS A 20 -10.59 -8.43 1.55
C LYS A 20 -9.29 -8.19 0.80
N ILE A 21 -9.29 -8.60 -0.46
CA ILE A 21 -8.31 -8.21 -1.46
C ILE A 21 -8.85 -6.98 -2.21
N ILE A 22 -8.05 -5.93 -2.24
CA ILE A 22 -8.31 -4.68 -2.94
C ILE A 22 -7.88 -4.85 -4.41
N HIS A 23 -8.83 -4.61 -5.31
CA HIS A 23 -8.64 -4.63 -6.76
C HIS A 23 -8.63 -3.21 -7.35
N ALA A 24 -8.20 -3.05 -8.60
CA ALA A 24 -8.12 -1.71 -9.20
C ALA A 24 -9.49 -1.00 -9.24
N ASP A 25 -10.58 -1.74 -9.43
CA ASP A 25 -11.94 -1.17 -9.40
C ASP A 25 -12.33 -0.65 -8.01
N ASP A 26 -11.83 -1.28 -6.95
CA ASP A 26 -12.04 -0.78 -5.58
C ASP A 26 -11.31 0.55 -5.37
N ILE A 27 -10.06 0.65 -5.86
CA ILE A 27 -9.26 1.88 -5.81
C ILE A 27 -9.93 2.99 -6.63
N ARG A 28 -10.35 2.70 -7.86
CA ARG A 28 -11.08 3.64 -8.72
C ARG A 28 -12.34 4.16 -8.04
N ARG A 29 -13.11 3.29 -7.40
CA ARG A 29 -14.32 3.70 -6.66
C ARG A 29 -14.01 4.68 -5.55
N VAL A 30 -12.95 4.46 -4.77
CA VAL A 30 -12.56 5.38 -3.68
C VAL A 30 -12.07 6.72 -4.27
N LEU A 31 -11.27 6.68 -5.33
CA LEU A 31 -10.82 7.89 -6.04
C LEU A 31 -11.99 8.71 -6.60
N ASP A 32 -12.99 8.06 -7.20
CA ASP A 32 -14.19 8.70 -7.73
C ASP A 32 -14.99 9.38 -6.61
N GLN A 33 -15.12 8.72 -5.44
CA GLN A 33 -15.80 9.30 -4.26
C GLN A 33 -15.07 10.52 -3.70
N MET A 34 -13.74 10.54 -3.82
CA MET A 34 -12.89 11.68 -3.44
C MET A 34 -12.84 12.77 -4.51
N GLU A 35 -13.42 12.54 -5.69
CA GLU A 35 -13.31 13.40 -6.87
C GLU A 35 -11.84 13.67 -7.25
N TYR A 36 -10.96 12.68 -7.09
CA TYR A 36 -9.53 12.81 -7.32
C TYR A 36 -9.05 11.94 -8.49
N GLN A 37 -8.29 12.56 -9.40
CA GLN A 37 -7.59 11.84 -10.47
C GLN A 37 -6.11 11.74 -10.14
N LEU A 38 -5.60 10.51 -10.06
CA LEU A 38 -4.18 10.24 -9.87
C LEU A 38 -3.34 10.95 -10.94
N LYS A 39 -2.22 11.53 -10.52
CA LYS A 39 -1.20 12.05 -11.42
C LYS A 39 0.11 11.28 -11.26
N PRO A 40 0.97 11.27 -12.30
CA PRO A 40 2.27 10.63 -12.20
C PRO A 40 3.05 11.09 -10.97
N LEU A 41 3.70 10.15 -10.31
CA LEU A 41 4.48 10.34 -9.08
C LEU A 41 3.68 10.68 -7.81
N ASP A 42 2.34 10.67 -7.81
CA ASP A 42 1.60 10.64 -6.55
C ASP A 42 2.09 9.46 -5.68
N ILE A 43 2.12 9.65 -4.35
CA ILE A 43 2.43 8.62 -3.37
C ILE A 43 1.11 8.13 -2.79
N VAL A 44 0.70 6.92 -3.17
CA VAL A 44 -0.59 6.35 -2.79
C VAL A 44 -0.46 5.57 -1.49
N LEU A 45 -1.17 6.01 -0.45
CA LEU A 45 -1.20 5.42 0.87
C LEU A 45 -2.56 4.75 1.10
N LEU A 46 -2.56 3.45 1.35
CA LEU A 46 -3.74 2.64 1.60
C LEU A 46 -3.85 2.31 3.08
N GLU A 47 -4.86 2.89 3.73
CA GLU A 47 -5.19 2.57 5.10
C GLU A 47 -6.07 1.33 5.15
N SER A 48 -5.48 0.22 5.58
CA SER A 48 -6.10 -1.10 5.63
C SER A 48 -6.83 -1.38 6.95
N GLY A 49 -6.66 -0.51 7.95
CA GLY A 49 -7.19 -0.68 9.31
C GLY A 49 -6.30 -1.50 10.24
N ALA A 50 -5.06 -1.81 9.82
CA ALA A 50 -4.12 -2.63 10.58
C ALA A 50 -3.33 -1.84 11.64
N ALA A 51 -3.18 -0.51 11.50
CA ALA A 51 -2.43 0.32 12.44
C ALA A 51 -2.85 0.12 13.92
N PRO A 52 -4.15 0.06 14.29
CA PRO A 52 -4.57 -0.19 15.66
C PRO A 52 -4.15 -1.56 16.22
N HIS A 53 -3.87 -2.53 15.34
CA HIS A 53 -3.41 -3.86 15.71
C HIS A 53 -1.89 -3.93 15.87
N PHE A 54 -1.14 -2.85 15.59
CA PHE A 54 0.31 -2.87 15.72
C PHE A 54 0.74 -3.23 17.15
N GLY A 55 1.59 -4.25 17.28
CA GLY A 55 2.03 -4.81 18.57
C GLY A 55 1.07 -5.84 19.19
N GLN A 56 -0.10 -6.06 18.60
CA GLN A 56 -1.02 -7.12 18.99
C GLN A 56 -0.69 -8.44 18.27
N PRO A 57 -1.09 -9.60 18.84
CA PRO A 57 -0.79 -10.91 18.25
C PRO A 57 -1.36 -11.13 16.83
N ASP A 58 -2.42 -10.41 16.47
CA ASP A 58 -3.14 -10.57 15.22
C ASP A 58 -2.70 -9.61 14.10
N TYR A 59 -1.77 -8.68 14.37
CA TYR A 59 -1.29 -7.68 13.41
C TYR A 59 -0.89 -8.26 12.05
N THR A 60 -0.15 -9.38 12.04
CA THR A 60 0.35 -10.00 10.80
C THR A 60 -0.74 -10.65 9.96
N SER A 61 -1.94 -10.79 10.52
CA SER A 61 -3.11 -11.42 9.91
C SER A 61 -4.26 -10.45 9.69
N TYR A 62 -4.09 -9.17 10.01
CA TYR A 62 -5.12 -8.14 9.93
C TYR A 62 -4.76 -7.08 8.90
N GLY A 63 -5.76 -6.60 8.17
CA GLY A 63 -5.68 -5.50 7.22
C GLY A 63 -5.89 -5.96 5.78
N ALA A 64 -6.74 -5.23 5.05
CA ALA A 64 -7.01 -5.51 3.64
C ALA A 64 -5.71 -5.42 2.82
N GLY A 65 -5.48 -6.44 1.98
CA GLY A 65 -4.30 -6.52 1.12
C GLY A 65 -4.60 -6.11 -0.31
N VAL A 66 -3.57 -5.85 -1.11
CA VAL A 66 -3.70 -5.35 -2.49
C VAL A 66 -3.28 -6.42 -3.50
N SER A 67 -4.05 -6.56 -4.57
CA SER A 67 -3.78 -7.54 -5.65
C SER A 67 -2.63 -7.12 -6.58
N GLU A 68 -2.09 -8.07 -7.35
CA GLU A 68 -1.14 -7.81 -8.44
C GLU A 68 -1.75 -6.83 -9.46
N GLU A 69 -3.01 -7.08 -9.84
CA GLU A 69 -3.74 -6.27 -10.82
C GLU A 69 -3.90 -4.81 -10.37
N ALA A 70 -4.29 -4.58 -9.12
CA ALA A 70 -4.37 -3.23 -8.56
C ALA A 70 -3.00 -2.53 -8.55
N THR A 71 -1.95 -3.26 -8.18
CA THR A 71 -0.58 -2.73 -8.15
C THR A 71 -0.10 -2.37 -9.55
N VAL A 72 -0.37 -3.21 -10.55
CA VAL A 72 -0.06 -2.95 -11.96
C VAL A 72 -0.83 -1.74 -12.48
N TRP A 73 -2.12 -1.64 -12.17
CA TRP A 73 -2.94 -0.51 -12.59
C TRP A 73 -2.41 0.82 -12.02
N LEU A 74 -2.00 0.85 -10.74
CA LEU A 74 -1.35 2.03 -10.14
C LEU A 74 -0.07 2.41 -10.89
N MET A 75 0.78 1.43 -11.23
CA MET A 75 1.98 1.69 -12.04
C MET A 75 1.65 2.29 -13.41
N GLU A 76 0.58 1.82 -14.06
CA GLU A 76 0.11 2.35 -15.35
C GLU A 76 -0.37 3.81 -15.25
N GLN A 77 -0.81 4.27 -14.06
CA GLN A 77 -1.11 5.68 -13.80
C GLN A 77 0.15 6.54 -13.54
N GLY A 78 1.34 5.94 -13.59
CA GLY A 78 2.62 6.61 -13.31
C GLY A 78 2.98 6.67 -11.82
N ILE A 79 2.31 5.88 -10.98
CA ILE A 79 2.63 5.76 -9.56
C ILE A 79 3.91 4.94 -9.39
N LYS A 80 4.81 5.44 -8.54
CA LYS A 80 6.10 4.81 -8.24
C LYS A 80 6.22 4.34 -6.81
N VAL A 81 5.52 4.97 -5.88
CA VAL A 81 5.61 4.64 -4.45
C VAL A 81 4.21 4.45 -3.91
N VAL A 82 4.02 3.32 -3.24
CA VAL A 82 2.79 2.99 -2.52
C VAL A 82 3.10 2.73 -1.05
N GLY A 83 2.08 2.80 -0.19
CA GLY A 83 2.23 2.58 1.24
C GLY A 83 1.02 1.91 1.86
N THR A 84 1.24 1.08 2.89
CA THR A 84 0.18 0.55 3.76
C THR A 84 0.58 0.54 5.22
N ASP A 85 -0.40 0.60 6.12
CA ASP A 85 -0.25 0.36 7.56
C ASP A 85 -0.19 -1.14 7.93
N SER A 86 -0.55 -2.03 6.99
CA SER A 86 -0.46 -3.48 7.17
C SER A 86 0.97 -4.00 7.27
N PHE A 87 1.10 -5.22 7.81
CA PHE A 87 2.39 -5.92 7.87
C PHE A 87 3.00 -6.17 6.49
N THR A 88 2.15 -6.32 5.47
CA THR A 88 2.51 -6.58 4.07
C THR A 88 1.54 -5.83 3.15
N TRP A 89 1.99 -5.45 1.96
CA TRP A 89 1.15 -4.84 0.92
C TRP A 89 0.11 -5.81 0.35
N ASP A 90 0.45 -7.09 0.28
CA ASP A 90 -0.42 -8.15 -0.23
C ASP A 90 -1.48 -8.57 0.79
N MET A 91 -2.24 -9.59 0.42
CA MET A 91 -3.15 -10.27 1.34
C MET A 91 -2.45 -10.73 2.64
N PRO A 92 -3.14 -10.71 3.80
CA PRO A 92 -2.57 -11.20 5.05
C PRO A 92 -2.08 -12.65 4.98
N PHE A 93 -0.98 -12.96 5.68
CA PHE A 93 -0.33 -14.27 5.62
C PHE A 93 -1.24 -15.44 5.97
N ALA A 94 -2.11 -15.27 6.97
CA ALA A 94 -3.05 -16.31 7.38
C ALA A 94 -4.02 -16.65 6.23
N LEU A 95 -4.54 -15.63 5.54
CA LEU A 95 -5.42 -15.79 4.40
C LEU A 95 -4.68 -16.39 3.21
N ALA A 96 -3.46 -15.95 2.91
CA ALA A 96 -2.62 -16.54 1.86
C ALA A 96 -2.39 -18.04 2.09
N ALA A 97 -2.08 -18.42 3.34
CA ALA A 97 -1.85 -19.80 3.72
C ALA A 97 -3.12 -20.67 3.66
N GLU A 98 -4.29 -20.11 3.99
CA GLU A 98 -5.58 -20.76 3.80
C GLU A 98 -5.88 -21.01 2.32
N GLN A 99 -5.85 -19.95 1.50
CA GLN A 99 -6.11 -20.07 0.06
C GLN A 99 -5.12 -21.01 -0.63
N TYR A 100 -3.84 -20.96 -0.25
CA TYR A 100 -2.83 -21.85 -0.79
C TYR A 100 -3.09 -23.32 -0.45
N ARG A 101 -3.52 -23.61 0.78
CA ARG A 101 -3.87 -24.98 1.19
C ARG A 101 -5.00 -25.56 0.35
N GLU A 102 -5.97 -24.73 -0.03
CA GLU A 102 -7.12 -25.12 -0.83
C GLU A 102 -6.77 -25.27 -2.32
N LYS A 103 -6.17 -24.24 -2.92
CA LYS A 103 -6.01 -24.14 -4.38
C LYS A 103 -4.66 -24.62 -4.90
N ARG A 104 -3.63 -24.69 -4.04
CA ARG A 104 -2.25 -25.04 -4.39
C ARG A 104 -1.65 -24.18 -5.51
N ASP A 105 -2.10 -22.93 -5.63
CA ASP A 105 -1.62 -21.99 -6.63
C ASP A 105 -0.57 -21.05 -6.02
N ASN A 106 0.68 -21.17 -6.47
CA ASN A 106 1.78 -20.32 -6.03
C ASN A 106 1.61 -18.86 -6.45
N ARG A 107 0.75 -18.58 -7.45
CA ARG A 107 0.54 -17.21 -7.94
C ARG A 107 -0.10 -16.30 -6.88
N MET A 108 -0.85 -16.86 -5.93
CA MET A 108 -1.52 -16.10 -4.86
C MET A 108 -0.58 -15.67 -3.73
N ILE A 109 0.67 -16.14 -3.75
CA ILE A 109 1.65 -15.83 -2.73
C ILE A 109 2.39 -14.56 -3.18
N TRP A 110 2.19 -13.45 -2.46
CA TRP A 110 2.92 -12.20 -2.66
C TRP A 110 2.64 -11.55 -4.03
N GLU A 111 1.36 -11.55 -4.42
CA GLU A 111 0.86 -11.02 -5.69
C GLU A 111 1.30 -9.58 -5.97
N GLY A 112 1.10 -8.69 -5.00
CA GLY A 112 1.51 -7.30 -5.07
C GLY A 112 3.02 -7.17 -5.23
N HIS A 113 3.83 -7.84 -4.39
CA HIS A 113 5.29 -7.81 -4.53
C HIS A 113 5.75 -8.30 -5.92
N PHE A 114 5.13 -9.34 -6.47
CA PHE A 114 5.50 -9.86 -7.78
C PHE A 114 5.10 -8.96 -8.95
N ALA A 115 4.19 -8.00 -8.74
CA ALA A 115 3.94 -6.93 -9.69
C ALA A 115 5.22 -6.16 -10.05
N GLY A 116 6.24 -6.16 -9.18
CA GLY A 116 7.52 -5.47 -9.41
C GLY A 116 8.33 -6.07 -10.56
N ARG A 117 7.93 -7.25 -11.04
CA ARG A 117 8.47 -7.85 -12.28
C ARG A 117 7.88 -7.23 -13.54
N ARG A 118 6.73 -6.55 -13.44
CA ARG A 118 6.02 -5.91 -14.56
C ARG A 118 6.46 -4.46 -14.76
N GLY A 119 6.96 -3.81 -13.72
CA GLY A 119 7.39 -2.43 -13.77
C GLY A 119 8.08 -1.99 -12.48
N GLU A 120 8.76 -0.86 -12.57
CA GLU A 120 9.38 -0.24 -11.40
C GLU A 120 8.33 0.44 -10.53
N TYR A 121 8.20 -0.04 -9.29
CA TYR A 121 7.55 0.62 -8.18
C TYR A 121 8.22 0.21 -6.85
N TYR A 122 7.85 0.90 -5.78
CA TYR A 122 8.34 0.68 -4.42
C TYR A 122 7.16 0.68 -3.45
N GLN A 123 7.22 -0.21 -2.46
CA GLN A 123 6.22 -0.29 -1.40
C GLN A 123 6.81 0.10 -0.05
N MET A 124 6.00 0.79 0.75
CA MET A 124 6.23 1.06 2.15
C MET A 124 5.20 0.28 2.96
N GLU A 125 5.64 -0.37 4.02
CA GLU A 125 4.77 -1.20 4.86
C GLU A 125 4.90 -0.77 6.31
N LYS A 126 3.90 -1.11 7.12
CA LYS A 126 3.86 -0.82 8.55
C LYS A 126 3.90 0.68 8.84
N LEU A 127 3.26 1.46 7.97
CA LEU A 127 2.98 2.86 8.25
C LEU A 127 2.03 2.98 9.45
N THR A 128 1.96 4.17 10.03
CA THR A 128 1.06 4.51 11.12
C THR A 128 0.51 5.91 10.85
N ASN A 129 -0.57 6.27 11.56
CA ASN A 129 -1.17 7.60 11.52
C ASN A 129 -1.76 7.96 10.14
N LEU A 130 -2.13 6.96 9.34
CA LEU A 130 -2.81 7.21 8.06
C LEU A 130 -4.20 7.82 8.29
N ASP A 131 -4.84 7.48 9.41
CA ASP A 131 -6.11 8.03 9.91
C ASP A 131 -6.07 9.55 10.18
N GLN A 132 -4.88 10.14 10.24
CA GLN A 132 -4.68 11.58 10.45
C GLN A 132 -4.52 12.36 9.14
N LEU A 133 -4.52 11.68 7.99
CA LEU A 133 -4.32 12.31 6.69
C LEU A 133 -5.66 12.69 6.06
N PRO A 134 -5.73 13.83 5.35
CA PRO A 134 -6.82 14.07 4.40
C PRO A 134 -6.63 13.16 3.18
N GLY A 135 -7.70 12.97 2.39
CA GLY A 135 -7.63 12.14 1.18
C GLY A 135 -6.57 12.61 0.17
N TYR A 136 -6.32 13.92 0.06
CA TYR A 136 -5.25 14.53 -0.75
C TYR A 136 -4.94 15.95 -0.25
N GLY A 137 -3.97 16.62 -0.88
CA GLY A 137 -3.59 18.00 -0.53
C GLY A 137 -2.43 18.09 0.46
N PHE A 138 -1.64 17.02 0.59
CA PHE A 138 -0.45 16.96 1.44
C PHE A 138 0.74 16.41 0.66
N LYS A 139 1.94 16.52 1.21
CA LYS A 139 3.15 15.91 0.63
C LYS A 139 3.68 14.77 1.49
N VAL A 140 4.26 13.76 0.86
CA VAL A 140 4.92 12.64 1.54
C VAL A 140 6.41 12.68 1.28
N ILE A 141 7.20 12.50 2.33
CA ILE A 141 8.65 12.35 2.29
C ILE A 141 8.98 10.94 2.80
N CYS A 142 9.66 10.13 1.99
CA CYS A 142 9.91 8.73 2.33
C CYS A 142 11.26 8.16 1.88
N PHE A 143 12.31 8.99 1.81
CA PHE A 143 13.65 8.53 1.40
C PHE A 143 14.17 7.34 2.24
N PRO A 144 14.47 6.19 1.62
CA PRO A 144 15.00 5.03 2.35
C PRO A 144 16.47 5.24 2.70
N VAL A 145 16.91 4.63 3.80
CA VAL A 145 18.34 4.53 4.12
C VAL A 145 19.07 3.76 3.03
N LYS A 146 20.12 4.36 2.48
CA LYS A 146 20.91 3.78 1.39
C LYS A 146 21.86 2.70 1.90
N LEU A 147 21.42 1.45 1.84
CA LEU A 147 22.22 0.28 2.19
C LEU A 147 22.88 -0.32 0.94
N LYS A 148 24.20 -0.55 1.00
CA LYS A 148 24.96 -1.08 -0.15
C LYS A 148 24.53 -2.51 -0.47
N GLY A 149 24.04 -2.73 -1.69
CA GLY A 149 23.66 -4.06 -2.19
C GLY A 149 22.34 -4.60 -1.63
N ALA A 150 21.56 -3.79 -0.91
CA ALA A 150 20.25 -4.18 -0.41
C ALA A 150 19.15 -3.84 -1.42
N SER A 151 18.07 -4.64 -1.41
CA SER A 151 16.86 -4.38 -2.20
C SER A 151 15.91 -3.38 -1.52
N ALA A 152 16.10 -3.11 -0.23
CA ALA A 152 15.26 -2.22 0.57
C ALA A 152 16.06 -1.56 1.71
N GLY A 153 15.51 -0.51 2.28
CA GLY A 153 16.03 0.17 3.47
C GLY A 153 14.86 0.76 4.27
N TRP A 154 15.06 0.96 5.58
CA TRP A 154 14.04 1.61 6.40
C TRP A 154 13.94 3.10 6.06
N THR A 155 12.78 3.68 6.32
CA THR A 155 12.50 5.10 6.12
C THR A 155 11.78 5.66 7.33
N ARG A 156 11.99 6.95 7.62
CA ARG A 156 11.10 7.71 8.49
C ARG A 156 10.14 8.46 7.58
N ALA A 157 9.03 7.81 7.23
CA ALA A 157 8.00 8.44 6.41
C ALA A 157 7.37 9.62 7.16
N VAL A 158 7.20 10.74 6.47
CA VAL A 158 6.61 11.98 7.02
C VAL A 158 5.59 12.52 6.03
N ALA A 159 4.41 12.89 6.52
CA ALA A 159 3.46 13.71 5.80
C ALA A 159 3.61 15.19 6.21
N LEU A 160 3.69 16.08 5.22
CA LEU A 160 3.62 17.52 5.41
C LEU A 160 2.19 17.97 5.11
N LEU A 161 1.50 18.40 6.15
CA LEU A 161 0.16 18.97 6.08
C LEU A 161 0.30 20.50 6.08
N ASP A 162 -0.32 21.18 5.12
CA ASP A 162 -0.52 22.62 5.22
C ASP A 162 -1.52 22.86 6.36
N GLN A 163 -1.17 23.74 7.31
CA GLN A 163 -2.03 24.08 8.45
C GLN A 163 -3.33 24.76 8.02
#